data_AF-A0A3L8P6D3-F1
#
_entry.id   AF-A0A3L8P6D3-F1
#
_cell.length_a   1.000
_cell.length_b   1.000
_cell.length_c   1.000
_cell.angle_alpha   90.00
_cell.angle_beta   90.00
_cell.angle_gamma   90.00
#
_symmetry.space_group_name_H-M   'P 1'
#
loop_
_entity.id
_entity.type
_entity.pdbx_description
1 polymer ?
#
loop_
_entity_poly.entity_id
_entity_poly.type
_entity_poly.pdbx_seq_one_letter_code
_entity_poly.pdbx_strand_id
1 'polypeptide(L)'
;MEKDHLDPIAAHLIGSYLDTGAYSRQFKDDNHDVPPSNMARVHHHRSLMQARIIHDDAYDLSPSYVDFGRVEFVERQTEERILLRSATAVAIQKRWDDRGQGALFGVGSLLKPVDIRVLVYEFDAAGLTLSIAAGAKRAASTRVYVKGEPIFAGFWPYFDDGGSDDVPFDQGSRDPFGDVGTLEEDEEAGQ
;
A
#
# COMPACT_ATOMS: atom_id res chain seq x y z
N MET A 1 13.36 -12.24 -7.07
CA MET A 1 11.98 -12.44 -7.52
C MET A 1 11.91 -11.91 -8.93
N GLU A 2 11.63 -12.78 -9.88
CA GLU A 2 11.52 -12.39 -11.28
C GLU A 2 10.18 -11.68 -11.50
N LYS A 3 10.11 -10.78 -12.49
CA LYS A 3 8.91 -9.97 -12.78
C LYS A 3 7.66 -10.85 -12.91
N ASP A 4 7.76 -11.97 -13.64
CA ASP A 4 6.62 -12.85 -13.95
C ASP A 4 5.99 -13.45 -12.68
N HIS A 5 6.78 -13.62 -11.63
CA HIS A 5 6.33 -14.09 -10.33
C HIS A 5 5.41 -13.08 -9.61
N LEU A 6 5.51 -11.80 -9.97
CA LEU A 6 4.67 -10.73 -9.45
C LEU A 6 3.43 -10.46 -10.31
N ASP A 7 3.26 -11.13 -11.46
CA ASP A 7 2.13 -10.89 -12.35
C ASP A 7 0.76 -11.09 -11.66
N PRO A 8 0.52 -12.14 -10.85
CA PRO A 8 -0.78 -12.34 -10.21
C PRO A 8 -1.09 -11.25 -9.18
N ILE A 9 -0.11 -10.87 -8.34
CA ILE A 9 -0.31 -9.81 -7.36
C ILE A 9 -0.44 -8.43 -8.02
N ALA A 10 0.26 -8.19 -9.12
CA ALA A 10 0.13 -6.96 -9.91
C ALA A 10 -1.29 -6.87 -10.52
N ALA A 11 -1.82 -7.97 -11.05
CA ALA A 11 -3.19 -8.03 -11.56
C ALA A 11 -4.22 -7.74 -10.46
N HIS A 12 -4.03 -8.27 -9.25
CA HIS A 12 -4.90 -7.96 -8.11
C HIS A 12 -4.84 -6.49 -7.69
N LEU A 13 -3.65 -5.91 -7.66
CA LEU A 13 -3.43 -4.48 -7.36
C LEU A 13 -4.12 -3.58 -8.38
N ILE A 14 -3.91 -3.84 -9.67
CA ILE A 14 -4.54 -3.09 -10.76
C ILE A 14 -6.06 -3.24 -10.69
N GLY A 15 -6.58 -4.46 -10.58
CA GLY A 15 -8.02 -4.69 -10.48
C GLY A 15 -8.65 -3.96 -9.29
N SER A 16 -8.03 -4.03 -8.11
CA SER A 16 -8.52 -3.33 -6.92
C SER A 16 -8.45 -1.80 -7.05
N TYR A 17 -7.48 -1.29 -7.81
CA TYR A 17 -7.36 0.14 -8.09
C TYR A 17 -8.47 0.62 -9.02
N LEU A 18 -8.72 -0.11 -10.12
CA LEU A 18 -9.80 0.19 -11.07
C LEU A 18 -11.18 0.12 -10.41
N ASP A 19 -11.45 -0.93 -9.63
CA ASP A 19 -12.70 -1.08 -8.86
C ASP A 19 -12.89 0.07 -7.86
N THR A 20 -11.81 0.53 -7.21
CA THR A 20 -11.88 1.70 -6.31
C THR A 20 -12.18 2.99 -7.08
N GLY A 21 -11.69 3.10 -8.31
CA GLY A 21 -12.06 4.15 -9.24
C GLY A 21 -13.55 4.13 -9.57
N ALA A 22 -14.09 2.96 -9.92
CA ALA A 22 -15.51 2.76 -10.19
C ALA A 22 -16.38 3.11 -8.97
N TYR A 23 -16.03 2.61 -7.78
CA TYR A 23 -16.66 3.00 -6.51
C TYR A 23 -16.67 4.51 -6.31
N SER A 24 -15.56 5.18 -6.59
CA SER A 24 -15.44 6.64 -6.39
C SER A 24 -16.31 7.43 -7.36
N ARG A 25 -16.45 6.97 -8.62
CA ARG A 25 -17.37 7.55 -9.60
C ARG A 25 -18.82 7.37 -9.17
N GLN A 26 -19.20 6.14 -8.83
CA GLN A 26 -20.55 5.84 -8.36
C GLN A 26 -20.92 6.65 -7.11
N PHE A 27 -20.02 6.70 -6.11
CA PHE A 27 -20.25 7.50 -4.91
C PHE A 27 -20.49 8.97 -5.24
N LYS A 28 -19.73 9.52 -6.19
CA LYS A 28 -19.87 10.91 -6.63
C LYS A 28 -21.23 11.17 -7.27
N ASP A 29 -21.68 10.28 -8.16
CA ASP A 29 -22.97 10.37 -8.83
C ASP A 29 -24.13 10.29 -7.80
N ASP A 30 -24.01 9.40 -6.81
CA ASP A 30 -25.01 9.20 -5.76
C ASP A 30 -25.04 10.34 -4.72
N ASN A 31 -23.97 11.12 -4.58
CA ASN A 31 -23.79 12.13 -3.52
C ASN A 31 -23.61 13.55 -4.06
N HIS A 32 -24.35 13.94 -5.11
CA HIS A 32 -24.37 15.31 -5.64
C HIS A 32 -22.97 15.84 -6.02
N ASP A 33 -22.21 15.06 -6.77
CA ASP A 33 -20.85 15.39 -7.20
C ASP A 33 -19.79 15.47 -6.10
N VAL A 34 -20.10 15.03 -4.87
CA VAL A 34 -19.14 14.97 -3.77
C VAL A 34 -18.35 13.65 -3.84
N PRO A 35 -17.01 13.68 -3.99
CA PRO A 35 -16.21 12.46 -4.01
C PRO A 35 -16.06 11.86 -2.61
N PRO A 36 -15.78 10.55 -2.50
CA PRO A 36 -15.47 9.93 -1.21
C PRO A 36 -14.14 10.44 -0.66
N SER A 37 -13.98 10.40 0.66
CA SER A 37 -12.73 10.80 1.32
C SER A 37 -11.56 9.90 0.93
N ASN A 38 -10.33 10.40 1.05
CA ASN A 38 -9.11 9.61 0.83
C ASN A 38 -9.10 8.35 1.70
N MET A 39 -9.47 8.49 2.96
CA MET A 39 -9.55 7.37 3.90
C MET A 39 -10.54 6.31 3.43
N ALA A 40 -11.71 6.71 2.94
CA ALA A 40 -12.71 5.77 2.40
C ALA A 40 -12.17 5.03 1.17
N ARG A 41 -11.52 5.73 0.24
CA ARG A 41 -10.90 5.13 -0.95
C ARG A 41 -9.79 4.14 -0.60
N VAL A 42 -8.89 4.51 0.32
CA VAL A 42 -7.79 3.64 0.78
C VAL A 42 -8.33 2.39 1.47
N HIS A 43 -9.34 2.53 2.33
CA HIS A 43 -9.98 1.39 2.97
C HIS A 43 -10.69 0.49 1.95
N HIS A 44 -11.37 1.07 0.96
CA HIS A 44 -12.03 0.31 -0.09
C HIS A 44 -11.02 -0.49 -0.93
N HIS A 45 -9.96 0.17 -1.42
CA HIS A 45 -8.88 -0.49 -2.16
C HIS A 45 -8.24 -1.62 -1.37
N ARG A 46 -7.94 -1.39 -0.09
CA ARG A 46 -7.40 -2.41 0.81
C ARG A 46 -8.34 -3.60 0.95
N SER A 47 -9.63 -3.35 1.16
CA SER A 47 -10.63 -4.43 1.33
C SER A 47 -10.75 -5.27 0.06
N LEU A 48 -10.71 -4.65 -1.12
CA LEU A 48 -10.67 -5.34 -2.40
C LEU A 48 -9.41 -6.21 -2.53
N MET A 49 -8.24 -5.67 -2.17
CA MET A 49 -6.98 -6.42 -2.17
C MET A 49 -7.04 -7.64 -1.24
N GLN A 50 -7.55 -7.46 -0.01
CA GLN A 50 -7.70 -8.55 0.94
C GLN A 50 -8.67 -9.62 0.42
N ALA A 51 -9.81 -9.21 -0.16
CA ALA A 51 -10.77 -10.13 -0.75
C ALA A 51 -10.17 -10.93 -1.91
N ARG A 52 -9.44 -10.28 -2.81
CA ARG A 52 -8.77 -10.95 -3.94
C ARG A 52 -7.74 -11.97 -3.46
N ILE A 53 -6.93 -11.62 -2.46
CA ILE A 53 -5.95 -12.55 -1.86
C ILE A 53 -6.65 -13.75 -1.19
N ILE A 54 -7.76 -13.53 -0.46
CA ILE A 54 -8.53 -14.62 0.17
C ILE A 54 -9.10 -15.61 -0.86
N HIS A 55 -9.47 -15.10 -2.04
CA HIS A 55 -10.06 -15.90 -3.12
C HIS A 55 -9.03 -16.47 -4.10
N ASP A 56 -7.74 -16.22 -3.90
CA ASP A 56 -6.68 -16.75 -4.74
C ASP A 56 -5.95 -17.90 -4.02
N ASP A 57 -6.02 -19.09 -4.59
CA ASP A 57 -5.39 -20.30 -4.04
C ASP A 57 -3.86 -20.21 -3.94
N ALA A 58 -3.22 -19.25 -4.61
CA ALA A 58 -1.78 -19.01 -4.53
C ALA A 58 -1.35 -18.33 -3.22
N TYR A 59 -2.27 -17.71 -2.48
CA TYR A 59 -1.94 -16.85 -1.35
C TYR A 59 -2.74 -17.19 -0.08
N ASP A 60 -2.12 -16.98 1.08
CA ASP A 60 -2.76 -17.03 2.38
C ASP A 60 -2.67 -15.67 3.07
N LEU A 61 -3.81 -15.04 3.34
CA LEU A 61 -3.83 -13.77 4.06
C LEU A 61 -3.37 -13.97 5.52
N SER A 62 -2.33 -13.25 5.96
CA SER A 62 -1.77 -13.37 7.30
C SER A 62 -2.73 -12.83 8.35
N PRO A 63 -3.06 -13.56 9.44
CA PRO A 63 -4.04 -13.13 10.46
C PRO A 63 -3.84 -11.73 11.06
N SER A 64 -2.62 -11.21 10.98
CA SER A 64 -2.27 -9.81 11.31
C SER A 64 -2.97 -8.75 10.44
N TYR A 65 -3.68 -9.14 9.38
CA TYR A 65 -4.41 -8.24 8.49
C TYR A 65 -5.57 -7.50 9.17
N VAL A 66 -6.18 -8.12 10.20
CA VAL A 66 -7.36 -7.59 10.91
C VAL A 66 -7.01 -6.38 11.78
N ASP A 67 -5.82 -6.37 12.39
CA ASP A 67 -5.52 -5.44 13.49
C ASP A 67 -4.89 -4.11 13.07
N PHE A 68 -4.42 -3.97 11.82
CA PHE A 68 -3.61 -2.79 11.45
C PHE A 68 -3.88 -2.22 10.06
N GLY A 69 -4.95 -2.67 9.40
CA GLY A 69 -5.27 -2.19 8.07
C GLY A 69 -4.18 -2.44 7.03
N ARG A 70 -3.45 -3.56 7.19
CA ARG A 70 -2.35 -3.98 6.33
C ARG A 70 -2.81 -5.12 5.42
N VAL A 71 -2.13 -5.27 4.30
CA VAL A 71 -2.25 -6.45 3.45
C VAL A 71 -0.94 -7.21 3.56
N GLU A 72 -0.91 -8.17 4.49
CA GLU A 72 0.18 -9.10 4.69
C GLU A 72 -0.31 -10.49 4.29
N PHE A 73 0.44 -11.20 3.46
CA PHE A 73 0.06 -12.52 2.98
C PHE A 73 1.29 -13.40 2.82
N VAL A 74 1.07 -14.70 2.74
CA VAL A 74 2.07 -15.71 2.45
C VAL A 74 1.80 -16.25 1.07
N GLU A 75 2.82 -16.31 0.24
CA GLU A 75 2.71 -17.02 -1.03
C GLU A 75 2.96 -18.51 -0.82
N ARG A 76 2.01 -19.36 -1.23
CA ARG A 76 2.05 -20.79 -0.91
C ARG A 76 3.18 -21.55 -1.59
N GLN A 77 3.60 -21.13 -2.78
CA GLN A 77 4.65 -21.84 -3.53
C GLN A 77 6.03 -21.63 -2.93
N THR A 78 6.30 -20.42 -2.46
CA THR A 78 7.63 -20.01 -1.96
C THR A 78 7.69 -19.94 -0.44
N GLU A 79 6.53 -20.02 0.23
CA GLU A 79 6.32 -19.72 1.65
C GLU A 79 6.80 -18.32 2.06
N GLU A 80 6.99 -17.41 1.10
CA GLU A 80 7.46 -16.06 1.36
C GLU A 80 6.35 -15.20 1.98
N ARG A 81 6.68 -14.55 3.10
CA ARG A 81 5.81 -13.56 3.74
C ARG A 81 5.99 -12.20 3.08
N ILE A 82 4.91 -11.66 2.55
CA ILE A 82 4.89 -10.40 1.80
C ILE A 82 3.97 -9.40 2.51
N LEU A 83 4.44 -8.16 2.64
CA LEU A 83 3.66 -7.03 3.11
C LEU A 83 3.53 -6.00 1.99
N LEU A 84 2.30 -5.64 1.61
CA LEU A 84 2.06 -4.55 0.65
C LEU A 84 2.13 -3.19 1.34
N ARG A 85 2.83 -2.24 0.71
CA ARG A 85 2.84 -0.83 1.12
C ARG A 85 2.86 0.09 -0.11
N SER A 86 2.20 1.24 -0.03
CA SER A 86 2.36 2.27 -1.06
C SER A 86 3.73 2.95 -0.94
N ALA A 87 4.28 3.41 -2.07
CA ALA A 87 5.49 4.22 -2.10
C ALA A 87 5.39 5.46 -1.18
N THR A 88 4.23 6.09 -1.12
CA THR A 88 3.91 7.20 -0.21
C THR A 88 4.12 6.84 1.25
N ALA A 89 3.61 5.68 1.68
CA ALA A 89 3.72 5.23 3.06
C ALA A 89 5.18 4.93 3.44
N VAL A 90 6.00 4.53 2.47
CA VAL A 90 7.45 4.36 2.63
C VAL A 90 8.15 5.72 2.72
N ALA A 91 7.79 6.68 1.87
CA ALA A 91 8.34 8.02 1.89
C ALA A 91 8.03 8.77 3.21
N ILE A 92 6.80 8.65 3.71
CA ILE A 92 6.40 9.17 5.02
C ILE A 92 7.28 8.56 6.11
N GLN A 93 7.40 7.22 6.14
CA GLN A 93 8.24 6.53 7.12
C GLN A 93 9.69 7.03 7.11
N LYS A 94 10.30 7.15 5.92
CA LYS A 94 11.67 7.66 5.76
C LYS A 94 11.82 9.07 6.33
N ARG A 95 10.87 9.97 6.05
CA ARG A 95 10.87 11.35 6.61
C ARG A 95 10.81 11.36 8.13
N TRP A 96 10.01 10.48 8.74
CA TRP A 96 9.94 10.34 10.20
C TRP A 96 11.23 9.77 10.79
N ASP A 97 11.82 8.77 10.14
CA ASP A 97 13.10 8.20 10.54
C ASP A 97 14.22 9.26 10.48
N ASP A 98 14.28 10.06 9.41
CA ASP A 98 15.27 11.13 9.21
C ASP A 98 15.11 12.26 10.25
N ARG A 99 13.87 12.64 10.59
CA ARG A 99 13.60 13.64 11.65
C ARG A 99 13.95 13.12 13.04
N GLY A 100 13.70 11.83 13.31
CA GLY A 100 14.01 11.18 14.58
C GLY A 100 15.51 11.05 14.86
N GLN A 101 16.36 11.05 13.82
CA GLN A 101 17.82 11.08 13.96
C GLN A 101 18.35 12.46 14.42
N GLY A 102 17.55 13.52 14.32
CA GLY A 102 17.90 14.87 14.80
C GLY A 102 17.49 15.16 16.24
N ALA A 103 16.83 14.23 16.95
CA ALA A 103 16.46 14.40 18.34
C ALA A 103 17.69 14.25 19.26
N LEU A 104 17.87 15.19 20.20
CA LEU A 104 18.97 15.28 21.19
C LEU A 104 19.19 14.02 22.05
N PHE A 105 18.28 13.05 21.98
CA PHE A 105 18.46 11.71 22.52
C PHE A 105 18.45 10.73 21.36
N GLY A 106 19.63 10.35 20.89
CA GLY A 106 19.84 9.34 19.87
C GLY A 106 19.40 7.96 20.37
N VAL A 107 18.09 7.73 20.45
CA VAL A 107 17.55 6.38 20.46
C VAL A 107 17.68 5.90 19.02
N GLY A 108 18.87 5.44 18.67
CA GLY A 108 19.10 4.70 17.45
C GLY A 108 18.14 3.52 17.48
N SER A 109 16.99 3.67 16.82
CA SER A 109 16.03 2.61 16.60
C SER A 109 16.74 1.56 15.77
N LEU A 110 17.37 0.59 16.45
CA LEU A 110 17.99 -0.56 15.83
C LEU A 110 16.89 -1.40 15.18
N LEU A 111 16.65 -1.12 13.90
CA LEU A 111 15.77 -1.92 13.04
C LEU A 111 16.35 -3.32 12.93
N LYS A 112 15.70 -4.29 13.57
CA LYS A 112 16.05 -5.69 13.46
C LYS A 112 15.44 -6.24 12.17
N PRO A 113 16.24 -6.87 11.27
CA PRO A 113 15.70 -7.54 10.10
C PRO A 113 14.61 -8.54 10.52
N VAL A 114 13.57 -8.64 9.70
CA VAL A 114 12.57 -9.70 9.83
C VAL A 114 12.42 -10.41 8.50
N ASP A 115 11.99 -11.67 8.57
CA ASP A 115 11.70 -12.49 7.40
C ASP A 115 10.33 -12.12 6.81
N ILE A 116 10.21 -10.87 6.37
CA ILE A 116 9.06 -10.32 5.68
C ILE A 116 9.61 -9.44 4.55
N ARG A 117 9.20 -9.74 3.32
CA ARG A 117 9.48 -8.92 2.15
C ARG A 117 8.43 -7.83 2.04
N VAL A 118 8.84 -6.59 1.77
CA VAL A 118 7.90 -5.50 1.52
C VAL A 118 7.79 -5.31 0.02
N LEU A 119 6.58 -5.50 -0.51
CA LEU A 119 6.24 -5.18 -1.89
C LEU A 119 5.66 -3.77 -1.91
N VAL A 120 6.41 -2.85 -2.50
CA VAL A 120 6.09 -1.43 -2.58
C VAL A 120 5.41 -1.15 -3.91
N TYR A 121 4.18 -0.65 -3.87
CA TYR A 121 3.41 -0.31 -5.06
C TYR A 121 3.30 1.20 -5.26
N GLU A 122 3.31 1.62 -6.52
CA GLU A 122 3.04 2.98 -6.97
C GLU A 122 2.20 2.92 -8.23
N PHE A 123 1.04 3.56 -8.21
CA PHE A 123 0.18 3.68 -9.39
C PHE A 123 0.49 5.00 -10.07
N ASP A 124 0.76 4.96 -11.37
CA ASP A 124 0.95 6.11 -12.24
C ASP A 124 -0.16 6.16 -13.29
N ALA A 125 -0.19 7.21 -14.12
CA ALA A 125 -1.14 7.31 -15.22
C ALA A 125 -1.02 6.16 -16.25
N ALA A 126 0.18 5.61 -16.42
CA ALA A 126 0.45 4.55 -17.39
C ALA A 126 0.22 3.13 -16.84
N GLY A 127 0.23 2.95 -15.52
CA GLY A 127 0.16 1.62 -14.91
C GLY A 127 0.70 1.57 -13.49
N LEU A 128 1.05 0.35 -13.06
CA LEU A 128 1.55 0.01 -11.75
C LEU A 128 3.06 -0.25 -11.80
N THR A 129 3.81 0.44 -10.94
CA THR A 129 5.21 0.13 -10.63
C THR A 129 5.29 -0.68 -9.33
N LEU A 130 6.05 -1.77 -9.34
CA LEU A 130 6.37 -2.53 -8.12
C LEU A 130 7.86 -2.47 -7.83
N SER A 131 8.18 -2.30 -6.56
CA SER A 131 9.53 -2.37 -6.01
C SER A 131 9.57 -3.30 -4.79
N ILE A 132 10.71 -3.90 -4.52
CA ILE A 132 10.90 -4.83 -3.40
C ILE A 132 11.88 -4.23 -2.41
N ALA A 133 11.56 -4.34 -1.12
CA ALA A 133 12.47 -3.99 -0.04
C ALA A 133 12.45 -5.04 1.08
N ALA A 134 13.47 -5.02 1.94
CA ALA A 134 13.50 -5.86 3.12
C ALA A 134 12.65 -5.27 4.24
N GLY A 135 11.96 -6.12 5.00
CA GLY A 135 11.26 -5.74 6.22
C GLY A 135 12.19 -5.68 7.42
N ALA A 136 11.91 -4.76 8.34
CA ALA A 136 12.51 -4.72 9.66
C ALA A 136 11.49 -4.34 10.72
N LYS A 137 11.73 -4.74 11.98
CA LYS A 137 10.92 -4.32 13.13
C LYS A 137 11.77 -3.55 14.12
N ARG A 138 11.17 -2.57 14.79
CA ARG A 138 11.72 -2.00 16.03
C ARG A 138 11.44 -2.99 17.16
N ALA A 139 12.34 -3.10 18.13
CA ALA A 139 12.37 -4.17 19.16
C ALA A 139 10.99 -4.71 19.60
N ALA A 140 10.18 -3.92 20.30
CA ALA A 140 8.87 -4.33 20.83
C ALA A 140 7.70 -4.04 19.86
N SER A 141 7.98 -3.56 18.64
CA SER A 141 6.96 -3.15 17.70
C SER A 141 6.50 -4.31 16.82
N THR A 142 5.18 -4.47 16.69
CA THR A 142 4.56 -5.34 15.69
C THR A 142 4.57 -4.73 14.29
N ARG A 143 4.95 -3.45 14.15
CA ARG A 143 5.01 -2.73 12.88
C ARG A 143 6.27 -3.13 12.10
N VAL A 144 6.05 -3.54 10.86
CA VAL A 144 7.12 -3.77 9.87
C VAL A 144 7.41 -2.46 9.15
N TYR A 145 8.68 -2.10 9.16
CA TYR A 145 9.28 -0.94 8.52
C TYR A 145 10.02 -1.40 7.27
N VAL A 146 10.08 -0.52 6.28
CA VAL A 146 10.97 -0.73 5.13
C VAL A 146 12.40 -0.49 5.56
N LYS A 147 13.29 -1.44 5.28
CA LYS A 147 14.74 -1.33 5.51
C LYS A 147 15.47 -1.20 4.18
N GLY A 148 16.21 -0.11 4.03
CA GLY A 148 16.93 0.21 2.79
C GLY A 148 16.04 0.85 1.73
N GLU A 149 16.61 1.05 0.55
CA GLU A 149 15.91 1.63 -0.59
C GLU A 149 15.18 0.54 -1.38
N PRO A 150 13.89 0.72 -1.73
CA PRO A 150 13.18 -0.23 -2.58
C PRO A 150 13.88 -0.40 -3.93
N ILE A 151 14.03 -1.65 -4.36
CA ILE A 151 14.62 -2.02 -5.63
C ILE A 151 13.50 -2.26 -6.63
N PHE A 152 13.53 -1.57 -7.77
CA PHE A 152 12.56 -1.74 -8.84
C PHE A 152 12.46 -3.21 -9.27
N ALA A 153 11.23 -3.74 -9.28
CA ALA A 153 10.93 -5.11 -9.67
C ALA A 153 10.25 -5.20 -11.04
N GLY A 154 9.42 -4.22 -11.39
CA GLY A 154 8.78 -4.19 -12.70
C GLY A 154 7.72 -3.12 -12.85
N PHE A 155 7.21 -3.02 -14.08
CA PHE A 155 6.10 -2.16 -14.46
C PHE A 155 5.02 -2.99 -15.17
N TRP A 156 3.76 -2.73 -14.83
CA TRP A 156 2.57 -3.36 -15.39
C TRP A 156 1.64 -2.28 -15.92
N PRO A 157 1.45 -2.15 -17.24
CA PRO A 157 0.50 -1.19 -17.79
C PRO A 157 -0.91 -1.54 -17.36
N TYR A 158 -1.80 -0.54 -17.31
CA TYR A 158 -3.23 -0.83 -17.27
C TYR A 158 -3.60 -1.61 -18.55
N PHE A 159 -4.50 -2.58 -18.43
CA PHE A 159 -4.98 -3.32 -19.60
C PHE A 159 -5.68 -2.32 -20.54
N ASP A 160 -5.27 -2.29 -21.82
CA ASP A 160 -5.95 -1.55 -22.89
C ASP A 160 -6.97 -2.49 -23.52
N ASP A 161 -7.98 -2.87 -22.75
CA ASP A 161 -9.18 -3.51 -23.27
C ASP A 161 -10.14 -2.43 -23.74
N GLY A 162 -9.85 -1.88 -24.93
CA GLY A 162 -10.64 -0.84 -25.60
C GLY A 162 -12.14 -1.08 -25.46
N GLY A 163 -12.80 -0.33 -24.57
CA GLY A 163 -14.19 -0.60 -24.26
C GLY A 163 -14.75 0.00 -22.96
N SER A 164 -14.37 1.22 -22.58
CA SER A 164 -15.23 2.12 -21.80
C SER A 164 -14.65 3.53 -21.91
N ASP A 165 -15.51 4.55 -21.89
CA ASP A 165 -15.12 5.94 -21.63
C ASP A 165 -14.63 6.10 -20.17
N ASP A 166 -13.74 5.23 -19.72
CA ASP A 166 -13.06 5.30 -18.43
C ASP A 166 -11.90 6.26 -18.58
N VAL A 167 -12.13 7.51 -18.23
CA VAL A 167 -11.03 8.37 -17.77
C VAL A 167 -10.34 7.59 -16.64
N PRO A 168 -9.06 7.17 -16.80
CA PRO A 168 -8.29 6.60 -15.72
C PRO A 168 -8.38 7.56 -14.54
N PHE A 169 -8.47 7.04 -13.31
CA PHE A 169 -8.44 7.90 -12.13
C PHE A 169 -7.24 8.86 -12.25
N ASP A 170 -7.53 10.15 -12.51
CA ASP A 170 -6.51 11.17 -12.75
C ASP A 170 -5.84 11.49 -11.42
N GLN A 171 -4.66 10.90 -11.21
CA GLN A 171 -3.73 11.23 -10.14
C GLN A 171 -2.99 12.56 -10.39
N GLY A 172 -3.50 13.42 -11.28
CA GLY A 172 -2.90 14.66 -11.77
C GLY A 172 -2.60 15.74 -10.74
N SER A 173 -2.86 15.50 -9.45
CA SER A 173 -2.23 16.26 -8.37
C SER A 173 -1.34 15.31 -7.58
N ARG A 174 -0.02 15.54 -7.64
CA ARG A 174 1.06 14.98 -6.79
C ARG A 174 0.51 14.13 -5.64
N ASP A 175 0.32 12.84 -5.90
CA ASP A 175 0.00 11.81 -4.91
C ASP A 175 -0.99 12.24 -3.79
N PRO A 176 -2.32 12.08 -3.97
CA PRO A 176 -3.28 12.31 -2.89
C PRO A 176 -3.32 11.16 -1.86
N PHE A 177 -2.42 10.16 -1.92
CA PHE A 177 -2.06 9.38 -0.73
C PHE A 177 -1.14 10.19 0.21
N GLY A 178 -0.66 11.37 -0.20
CA GLY A 178 0.20 12.28 0.57
C GLY A 178 -0.46 12.90 1.80
N ASP A 179 -1.79 12.83 1.91
CA ASP A 179 -2.57 13.35 3.04
C ASP A 179 -3.00 12.27 4.03
N VAL A 180 -2.28 11.13 4.10
CA VAL A 180 -2.33 10.32 5.33
C VAL A 180 -1.47 11.02 6.39
N GLY A 181 -2.01 12.12 6.88
CA GLY A 181 -1.61 12.75 8.12
C GLY A 181 -1.59 11.72 9.24
N THR A 182 -0.65 11.93 10.15
CA THR A 182 -0.43 11.14 11.35
C THR A 182 -1.71 10.95 12.17
N LEU A 183 -1.95 9.72 12.62
CA LEU A 183 -2.79 9.42 13.79
C LEU A 183 -2.09 9.88 15.08
N GLU A 184 -1.67 11.15 15.11
CA GLU A 184 -1.16 11.85 16.29
C GLU A 184 -1.76 13.25 16.27
N GLU A 185 -3.08 13.35 16.44
CA GLU A 185 -3.81 14.56 16.80
C GLU A 185 -5.24 14.19 17.22
N ASP A 186 -5.36 13.28 18.19
CA ASP A 186 -6.63 12.99 18.90
C ASP A 186 -6.38 12.81 20.42
N GLU A 187 -5.39 13.54 20.97
CA GLU A 187 -5.16 13.61 22.43
C GLU A 187 -5.26 15.04 23.03
N GLU A 188 -5.63 16.08 22.27
CA GLU A 188 -5.82 17.44 22.81
C GLU A 188 -7.19 18.09 22.51
N ALA A 189 -8.25 17.29 22.34
CA ALA A 189 -9.64 17.79 22.28
C ALA A 189 -10.48 17.38 23.51
N GLY A 190 -9.83 17.36 24.68
CA GLY A 190 -10.46 17.03 25.96
C GLY A 190 -9.91 17.86 27.11
N GLN A 191 -10.07 19.18 27.04
CA GLN A 191 -10.13 20.07 28.22
C GLN A 191 -11.49 20.75 28.25
#